data_AF-A0A5C3P5V2-F1
#
_entry.id   AF-A0A5C3P5V2-F1
#
_cell.length_a   1.000
_cell.length_b   1.000
_cell.length_c   1.000
_cell.angle_alpha   90.00
_cell.angle_beta   90.00
_cell.angle_gamma   90.00
#
_symmetry.space_group_name_H-M   'P 1'
#
loop_
_entity.id
_entity.type
_entity.pdbx_description
1 polymer ?
#
loop_
_entity_poly.entity_id
_entity_poly.type
_entity_poly.pdbx_seq_one_letter_code
_entity_poly.pdbx_strand_id
1 'polypeptide(L)'
;PIILLLPDWVQQHITTLYNAKTADDFNTAFDTFISHHVSIKVNGKSMSRDQYKKLIMGEITNDVSADVSFSGVISVPDATKDRPATGTVGLFFKAVVFGKLFVLGHHTSSTVTSSLN
;
A
#
# COMPACT_ATOMS: atom_id res chain seq x y z
N PRO A 1 1.85 -21.73 9.07
CA PRO A 1 1.65 -20.45 8.34
C PRO A 1 0.15 -20.26 8.03
N ILE A 2 -0.42 -19.12 8.40
CA ILE A 2 -1.80 -18.77 8.03
C ILE A 2 -1.77 -18.29 6.57
N ILE A 3 -2.53 -18.94 5.69
CA ILE A 3 -2.68 -18.52 4.30
C ILE A 3 -3.88 -17.58 4.23
N LEU A 4 -3.62 -16.31 3.93
CA LEU A 4 -4.68 -15.32 3.74
C LEU A 4 -5.30 -15.44 2.35
N LEU A 5 -6.57 -15.04 2.24
CA LEU A 5 -7.19 -14.79 0.94
C LEU A 5 -6.49 -13.60 0.28
N LEU A 6 -6.44 -13.59 -1.06
CA LEU A 6 -5.79 -12.52 -1.82
C LEU A 6 -6.20 -11.09 -1.39
N PRO A 7 -7.49 -10.73 -1.21
CA PRO A 7 -7.87 -9.38 -0.80
C PRO A 7 -7.37 -9.02 0.61
N ASP A 8 -7.35 -9.97 1.54
CA ASP A 8 -6.84 -9.75 2.90
C ASP A 8 -5.32 -9.57 2.89
N TRP A 9 -4.63 -10.38 2.09
CA TRP A 9 -3.20 -10.26 1.86
C TRP A 9 -2.84 -8.88 1.32
N VAL A 10 -3.54 -8.40 0.27
CA VAL A 10 -3.28 -7.07 -0.31
C VAL A 10 -3.54 -5.94 0.71
N GLN A 11 -4.68 -5.99 1.42
CA GLN A 11 -5.01 -4.97 2.44
C GLN A 11 -3.97 -4.92 3.57
N GLN A 12 -3.51 -6.10 4.03
CA GLN A 12 -2.45 -6.19 5.03
C GLN A 12 -1.18 -5.52 4.52
N HIS A 13 -0.75 -5.82 3.29
CA HIS A 13 0.51 -5.29 2.76
C HIS A 13 0.46 -3.78 2.51
N ILE A 14 -0.66 -3.23 2.07
CA ILE A 14 -0.85 -1.77 1.99
C ILE A 14 -0.77 -1.15 3.39
N THR A 15 -1.48 -1.72 4.37
CA THR A 15 -1.46 -1.24 5.76
C THR A 15 -0.05 -1.27 6.35
N THR A 16 0.70 -2.35 6.14
CA THR A 16 2.09 -2.50 6.57
C THR A 16 3.00 -1.47 5.89
N LEU A 17 2.83 -1.26 4.59
CA LEU A 17 3.63 -0.28 3.83
C LEU A 17 3.44 1.15 4.37
N TYR A 18 2.19 1.58 4.58
CA TYR A 18 1.88 2.92 5.11
C TYR A 18 2.22 3.08 6.59
N ASN A 19 2.34 1.99 7.35
CA ASN A 19 2.73 2.04 8.76
C ASN A 19 4.22 1.80 9.01
N ALA A 20 5.04 1.64 7.97
CA ALA A 20 6.48 1.56 8.13
C ALA A 20 7.04 2.86 8.72
N LYS A 21 7.86 2.76 9.79
CA LYS A 21 8.39 3.92 10.52
C LYS A 21 9.85 4.24 10.24
N THR A 22 10.56 3.28 9.65
CA THR A 22 11.94 3.44 9.22
C THR A 22 12.07 3.19 7.73
N ALA A 23 13.14 3.69 7.13
CA ALA A 23 13.44 3.43 5.72
C ALA A 23 13.59 1.92 5.46
N ASP A 24 14.16 1.17 6.41
CA ASP A 24 14.37 -0.27 6.30
C ASP A 24 13.06 -1.05 6.38
N ASP A 25 12.17 -0.69 7.30
CA ASP A 25 10.83 -1.28 7.38
C ASP A 25 10.04 -1.01 6.10
N PHE A 26 10.13 0.22 5.58
CA PHE A 26 9.46 0.60 4.34
C PHE A 26 10.01 -0.18 3.16
N ASN A 27 11.34 -0.27 3.04
CA ASN A 27 12.00 -1.03 1.99
C ASN A 27 11.56 -2.49 2.01
N THR A 28 11.55 -3.10 3.20
CA THR A 28 11.13 -4.49 3.41
C THR A 28 9.67 -4.70 3.04
N ALA A 29 8.77 -3.82 3.52
CA ALA A 29 7.34 -3.89 3.20
C ALA A 29 7.07 -3.72 1.71
N PHE A 30 7.75 -2.77 1.06
CA PHE A 30 7.63 -2.52 -0.37
C PHE A 30 8.12 -3.71 -1.18
N ASP A 31 9.27 -4.29 -0.82
CA ASP A 31 9.85 -5.42 -1.54
C ASP A 31 9.07 -6.72 -1.33
N THR A 32 8.40 -6.87 -0.18
CA THR A 32 7.47 -7.98 0.08
C THR A 32 6.18 -7.86 -0.74
N PHE A 33 5.69 -6.63 -0.96
CA PHE A 33 4.41 -6.39 -1.62
C PHE A 33 4.53 -6.26 -3.14
N ILE A 34 5.47 -5.45 -3.62
CA ILE A 34 5.60 -5.07 -5.03
C ILE A 34 6.69 -5.93 -5.69
N SER A 35 6.28 -6.85 -6.55
CA SER A 35 7.19 -7.74 -7.31
C SER A 35 8.27 -6.96 -8.09
N HIS A 36 9.45 -7.56 -8.25
CA HIS A 36 10.50 -7.05 -9.15
C HIS A 36 10.08 -7.10 -10.63
N HIS A 37 9.11 -7.95 -10.97
CA HIS A 37 8.57 -8.13 -12.32
C HIS A 37 7.17 -7.50 -12.45
N VAL A 38 6.99 -6.29 -11.92
CA VAL A 38 5.73 -5.55 -11.93
C VAL A 38 5.65 -4.58 -13.11
N SER A 39 4.44 -4.40 -13.66
CA SER A 39 4.14 -3.27 -14.55
C SER A 39 3.35 -2.23 -13.77
N ILE A 40 3.89 -1.01 -13.65
CA ILE A 40 3.26 0.06 -12.86
C ILE A 40 2.83 1.17 -13.80
N LYS A 41 1.58 1.60 -13.63
CA LYS A 41 1.04 2.81 -14.26
C LYS A 41 0.43 3.70 -13.19
N VAL A 42 0.89 4.94 -13.13
CA VAL A 42 0.32 5.97 -12.25
C VAL A 42 -0.30 7.03 -13.15
N ASN A 43 -1.60 7.29 -12.98
CA ASN A 43 -2.37 8.22 -13.82
C ASN A 43 -2.20 7.94 -15.34
N GLY A 44 -2.22 6.65 -15.71
CA GLY A 44 -2.09 6.19 -17.09
C GLY A 44 -0.66 6.20 -17.66
N LYS A 45 0.32 6.77 -16.95
CA LYS A 45 1.72 6.81 -17.39
C LYS A 45 2.51 5.67 -16.77
N SER A 46 3.27 4.95 -17.60
CA SER A 46 4.21 3.93 -17.12
C SER A 46 5.24 4.56 -16.18
N MET A 47 5.52 3.89 -15.07
CA MET A 47 6.46 4.32 -14.05
C MET A 47 7.35 3.14 -13.67
N SER A 48 8.64 3.39 -13.39
CA SER A 48 9.51 2.32 -12.89
C SER A 48 9.16 1.96 -11.44
N ARG A 49 9.51 0.74 -11.04
CA ARG A 49 9.35 0.28 -9.64
C ARG A 49 10.05 1.21 -8.65
N ASP A 50 11.25 1.68 -8.96
CA ASP A 50 12.02 2.58 -8.09
C ASP A 50 11.40 3.98 -8.01
N GLN A 51 10.86 4.48 -9.13
CA GLN A 51 10.11 5.75 -9.12
C GLN A 51 8.86 5.64 -8.27
N TYR A 52 8.13 4.53 -8.40
CA TYR A 52 6.94 4.27 -7.59
C TYR A 52 7.28 4.13 -6.10
N LYS A 53 8.38 3.43 -5.77
CA LYS A 53 8.89 3.31 -4.40
C LYS A 53 9.16 4.68 -3.78
N LYS A 54 9.85 5.56 -4.51
CA LYS A 54 10.13 6.94 -4.06
C LYS A 54 8.87 7.78 -3.92
N LEU A 55 7.88 7.60 -4.82
CA LEU A 55 6.58 8.27 -4.73
C LEU A 55 5.89 7.93 -3.40
N ILE A 56 5.70 6.64 -3.10
CA ILE A 56 5.03 6.21 -1.87
C ILE A 56 5.85 6.62 -0.63
N MET A 57 7.18 6.51 -0.68
CA MET A 57 8.02 6.97 0.43
C MET A 57 7.80 8.46 0.73
N GLY A 58 7.64 9.29 -0.30
CA GLY A 58 7.33 10.70 -0.16
C GLY A 58 5.96 10.98 0.46
N GLU A 59 4.98 10.09 0.25
CA GLU A 59 3.65 10.20 0.86
C GLU A 59 3.67 9.93 2.37
N ILE A 60 4.60 9.09 2.84
CA ILE A 60 4.68 8.65 4.24
C ILE A 60 5.86 9.25 5.02
N THR A 61 6.66 10.13 4.42
CA THR A 61 7.88 10.64 5.06
C THR A 61 7.56 11.47 6.32
N ASN A 62 8.32 11.25 7.40
CA ASN A 62 8.21 11.96 8.69
C ASN A 62 6.88 11.74 9.42
N ASP A 63 6.23 10.62 9.19
CA ASP A 63 5.01 10.22 9.88
C ASP A 63 5.29 9.58 11.26
N VAL A 64 4.23 9.51 12.08
CA VAL A 64 4.17 8.76 13.34
C VAL A 64 3.24 7.56 13.23
N SER A 65 2.20 7.65 12.40
CA SER A 65 1.19 6.63 12.17
C SER A 65 0.46 6.89 10.85
N ALA A 66 -0.18 5.86 10.31
CA ALA A 66 -1.10 6.00 9.20
C ALA A 66 -2.36 5.16 9.43
N ASP A 67 -3.52 5.79 9.29
CA ASP A 67 -4.80 5.10 9.29
C ASP A 67 -5.18 4.77 7.85
N VAL A 68 -5.19 3.48 7.52
CA VAL A 68 -5.57 2.99 6.20
C VAL A 68 -6.99 2.43 6.25
N SER A 69 -7.82 2.90 5.33
CA SER A 69 -9.21 2.47 5.18
C SER A 69 -9.47 2.06 3.73
N PHE A 70 -10.26 1.00 3.54
CA PHE A 70 -10.59 0.46 2.23
C PHE A 70 -12.07 0.72 1.95
N SER A 71 -12.36 1.45 0.87
CA SER A 71 -13.73 1.84 0.50
C SER A 71 -14.35 0.97 -0.59
N GLY A 72 -13.55 0.06 -1.17
CA GLY A 72 -14.02 -0.98 -2.07
C GLY A 72 -12.89 -1.96 -2.34
N VAL A 73 -13.17 -3.25 -2.24
CA VAL A 73 -12.23 -4.34 -2.53
C VAL A 73 -12.97 -5.37 -3.36
N ILE A 74 -12.46 -5.64 -4.56
CA ILE A 74 -12.99 -6.61 -5.51
C ILE A 74 -11.87 -7.59 -5.79
N SER A 75 -12.14 -8.89 -5.60
CA SER A 75 -11.19 -9.95 -5.90
C SER A 75 -11.78 -10.90 -6.93
N VAL A 76 -10.98 -11.23 -7.95
CA VAL A 76 -11.29 -12.27 -8.93
C VAL A 76 -10.24 -13.37 -8.77
N PRO A 77 -10.59 -14.50 -8.11
CA PRO A 77 -9.68 -15.63 -7.97
C PRO A 77 -9.29 -16.22 -9.33
N ASP A 78 -8.07 -16.72 -9.44
CA ASP A 78 -7.65 -17.52 -10.58
C ASP A 78 -8.12 -18.97 -10.38
N ALA A 79 -9.23 -19.32 -11.04
CA ALA A 79 -9.83 -20.66 -10.96
C ALA A 79 -8.94 -21.79 -11.52
N THR A 80 -7.83 -21.46 -12.19
CA THR A 80 -6.88 -22.45 -12.73
C THR A 80 -5.78 -22.84 -11.72
N LYS A 81 -5.77 -22.23 -10.53
CA LYS A 81 -4.76 -22.44 -9.49
C LYS A 81 -5.42 -22.90 -8.20
N ASP A 82 -4.93 -24.00 -7.62
CA ASP A 82 -5.38 -24.52 -6.32
C ASP A 82 -4.87 -23.70 -5.11
N ARG A 83 -4.54 -22.41 -5.32
CA ARG A 83 -4.02 -21.53 -4.26
C ARG A 83 -4.99 -20.38 -3.99
N PRO A 84 -5.43 -20.18 -2.73
CA PRO A 84 -6.42 -19.15 -2.37
C PRO A 84 -5.90 -17.70 -2.51
N ALA A 85 -4.59 -17.52 -2.73
CA ALA A 85 -3.92 -16.23 -2.88
C ALA A 85 -3.48 -15.95 -4.33
N THR A 86 -4.22 -16.44 -5.33
CA THR A 86 -3.91 -16.19 -6.76
C THR A 86 -5.14 -15.65 -7.48
N GLY A 87 -4.93 -14.62 -8.31
CA GLY A 87 -6.02 -13.89 -8.95
C GLY A 87 -5.66 -12.42 -9.15
N THR A 88 -6.68 -11.59 -9.34
CA THR A 88 -6.59 -10.13 -9.46
C THR A 88 -7.38 -9.48 -8.34
N VAL A 89 -6.86 -8.38 -7.78
CA VAL A 89 -7.57 -7.56 -6.80
C VAL A 89 -7.59 -6.12 -7.27
N GLY A 90 -8.79 -5.58 -7.44
CA GLY A 90 -9.02 -4.15 -7.59
C GLY A 90 -9.49 -3.57 -6.25
N LEU A 91 -8.92 -2.46 -5.82
CA LEU A 91 -9.34 -1.79 -4.59
C LEU A 91 -9.22 -0.27 -4.64
N PHE A 92 -9.95 0.37 -3.74
CA PHE A 92 -9.84 1.78 -3.39
C PHE A 92 -9.46 1.89 -1.93
N PHE A 93 -8.44 2.71 -1.63
CA PHE A 93 -8.05 2.98 -0.25
C PHE A 93 -7.81 4.47 -0.01
N LYS A 94 -7.97 4.84 1.26
CA LYS A 94 -7.61 6.15 1.80
C LYS A 94 -6.65 5.94 2.96
N ALA A 95 -5.48 6.55 2.89
CA ALA A 95 -4.50 6.60 3.96
C ALA A 95 -4.43 8.01 4.54
N VAL A 96 -4.70 8.15 5.83
CA VAL A 96 -4.47 9.38 6.58
C VAL A 96 -3.14 9.24 7.29
N VAL A 97 -2.14 10.00 6.85
CA VAL A 97 -0.78 9.94 7.38
C VAL A 97 -0.59 11.07 8.38
N PHE A 98 -0.23 10.74 9.61
CA PHE A 98 -0.03 11.72 10.68
C PHE A 98 1.46 12.04 10.81
N GLY A 99 1.83 13.30 10.63
CA GLY A 99 3.19 13.79 10.75
C GLY A 99 3.66 13.97 12.19
N LYS A 100 4.99 14.02 12.38
CA LYS A 100 5.62 14.28 13.69
C LYS A 100 5.36 15.68 14.26
N LEU A 101 5.02 16.65 13.42
CA LEU A 101 4.78 18.03 13.85
C LEU A 101 3.43 18.17 14.54
N PHE A 102 3.45 18.79 15.73
CA PHE A 102 2.26 19.18 16.48
C PHE A 102 1.95 20.66 16.25
N VAL A 103 0.74 20.97 15.79
CA VAL A 103 0.24 22.34 15.64
C VAL A 103 -1.07 22.44 16.40
N LEU A 104 -1.14 23.39 17.35
CA LEU A 104 -2.32 23.62 18.20
C LEU A 104 -2.84 22.35 18.92
N GLY A 105 -1.94 21.46 19.35
CA GLY A 105 -2.30 20.24 20.07
C GLY A 105 -2.69 19.04 19.20
N HIS A 106 -2.62 19.17 17.87
CA HIS A 106 -2.90 18.08 16.92
C HIS A 106 -1.68 17.77 16.06
N HIS A 107 -1.51 16.49 15.71
CA HIS A 107 -0.58 16.09 14.65
C HIS A 107 -1.02 16.72 13.32
N THR A 108 -0.07 17.29 12.58
CA THR A 108 -0.27 17.57 11.15
C THR A 108 -0.64 16.27 10.43
N SER A 109 -1.49 16.33 9.42
CA SER A 109 -1.84 15.15 8.63
C SER A 109 -1.93 15.45 7.14
N SER A 110 -1.69 14.42 6.33
CA SER A 110 -1.96 14.40 4.90
C SER A 110 -2.91 13.25 4.59
N THR A 111 -3.63 13.34 3.47
CA THR A 111 -4.53 12.28 3.02
C THR A 111 -4.14 11.85 1.61
N VAL A 112 -3.90 10.56 1.45
CA VAL A 112 -3.72 9.90 0.15
C VAL A 112 -4.99 9.13 -0.17
N THR A 113 -5.53 9.32 -1.37
CA THR A 113 -6.61 8.49 -1.92
C THR A 113 -6.09 7.84 -3.18
N SER A 114 -6.21 6.53 -3.27
CA SER A 114 -5.63 5.77 -4.37
C SER A 114 -6.50 4.57 -4.77
N SER A 115 -6.36 4.17 -6.02
CA SER A 115 -6.97 2.97 -6.61
C SER A 115 -5.88 2.07 -7.18
N LEU A 116 -5.93 0.78 -6.87
CA LEU A 116 -4.96 -0.21 -7.32
C LEU A 116 -5.69 -1.38 -7.97
N ASN A 117 -5.14 -1.94 -9.06
CA ASN A 117 -5.66 -3.11 -9.78
C ASN A 117 -4.54 -4.08 -10.14
#